data_AF-A0A2D7VR24-F1
#
_entry.id   AF-A0A2D7VR24-F1
#
_cell.length_a   1.000
_cell.length_b   1.000
_cell.length_c   1.000
_cell.angle_alpha   90.00
_cell.angle_beta   90.00
_cell.angle_gamma   90.00
#
_symmetry.space_group_name_H-M   'P 1'
#
loop_
_entity.id
_entity.type
_entity.pdbx_description
1 polymer ?
#
loop_
_entity_poly.entity_id
_entity_poly.type
_entity_poly.pdbx_seq_one_letter_code
_entity_poly.pdbx_strand_id
1 'polypeptide(L)'
;WNFFGQYLQATSADFSEAKKAFLYGLENTQYNQQWIATRNQNDMNRANVSYAAHQKRMAAIQARGNASMALSKTYSEISDISHAGYLKRSNINSAGHSKTINTIAENTVIANHGTGEHYTVPSGSNYYWVNNRGEYFGTNNINYDPRIDQQINDSEWTKFEVEN
;
A
#
# COMPACT_ATOMS: atom_id res chain seq x y z
N TRP A 1 16.91 17.16 -39.59
CA TRP A 1 18.09 16.85 -40.44
C TRP A 1 18.64 18.17 -40.95
N ASN A 2 19.94 18.41 -40.86
CA ASN A 2 20.59 19.60 -41.40
C ASN A 2 21.59 19.16 -42.48
N PHE A 3 21.54 19.81 -43.64
CA PHE A 3 22.54 19.63 -44.70
C PHE A 3 23.56 20.77 -44.60
N PHE A 4 24.83 20.42 -44.43
CA PHE A 4 25.94 21.36 -44.60
C PHE A 4 26.52 21.14 -45.99
N GLY A 5 26.32 22.12 -46.88
CA GLY A 5 26.96 22.15 -48.20
C GLY A 5 28.10 23.16 -48.18
N GLN A 6 29.24 22.79 -48.76
CA GLN A 6 30.27 23.74 -49.14
C GLN A 6 30.06 24.09 -50.62
N TYR A 7 30.00 25.37 -50.96
CA TYR A 7 29.83 25.84 -52.33
C TYR A 7 31.00 26.73 -52.74
N LEU A 8 31.42 26.58 -53.99
CA LEU A 8 32.38 27.48 -54.64
C LEU A 8 31.63 28.28 -55.71
N GLN A 9 31.78 29.60 -55.69
CA GLN A 9 31.21 30.50 -56.70
C GLN A 9 32.33 31.02 -57.60
N ALA A 10 32.06 31.12 -58.90
CA ALA A 10 32.98 31.66 -59.90
C ALA A 10 32.19 32.48 -60.92
N THR A 11 32.86 33.43 -61.58
CA THR A 11 32.26 34.20 -62.68
C THR A 11 32.01 33.29 -63.88
N SER A 12 31.13 33.70 -64.81
CA SER A 12 30.83 32.90 -66.00
C SER A 12 32.08 32.64 -66.86
N ALA A 13 33.01 33.61 -66.92
CA ALA A 13 34.26 33.47 -67.65
C ALA A 13 35.18 32.39 -67.07
N ASP A 14 35.19 32.26 -65.73
CA ASP A 14 36.13 31.38 -65.02
C ASP A 14 35.52 30.03 -64.62
N PHE A 15 34.22 29.83 -64.85
CA PHE A 15 33.45 28.69 -64.34
C PHE A 15 34.05 27.33 -64.73
N SER A 16 34.53 27.21 -65.98
CA SER A 16 35.11 25.94 -66.49
C SER A 16 36.39 25.57 -65.76
N GLU A 17 37.25 26.55 -65.47
CA GLU A 17 38.50 26.35 -64.76
C GLU A 17 38.25 26.11 -63.26
N ALA A 18 37.41 26.93 -62.64
CA ALA A 18 37.03 26.79 -61.24
C ALA A 18 36.39 25.43 -60.95
N LYS A 19 35.53 24.92 -61.84
CA LYS A 19 34.94 23.57 -61.72
C LYS A 19 36.01 22.48 -61.75
N LYS A 20 36.99 22.57 -62.67
CA LYS A 20 38.08 21.59 -62.76
C LYS A 20 38.97 21.62 -61.52
N ALA A 21 39.34 22.80 -61.05
CA ALA A 21 40.13 22.97 -59.83
C ALA A 21 39.40 22.43 -58.60
N PHE A 22 38.08 22.67 -58.51
CA PHE A 22 37.26 22.15 -57.42
C PHE A 22 37.16 20.61 -57.42
N LEU A 23 36.86 20.00 -58.58
CA LEU A 23 36.81 18.55 -58.72
C LEU A 23 38.18 17.91 -58.43
N TYR A 24 39.24 18.51 -58.95
CA TYR A 24 40.61 18.05 -58.68
C TYR A 24 40.95 18.14 -57.20
N GLY A 25 40.59 19.23 -56.53
CA GLY A 25 40.74 19.39 -55.09
C GLY A 25 39.97 18.31 -54.31
N LEU A 26 38.72 18.03 -54.68
CA LEU A 26 37.92 16.96 -54.05
C LEU A 26 38.55 15.58 -54.22
N GLU A 27 38.98 15.24 -55.44
CA GLU A 27 39.57 13.92 -55.74
C GLU A 27 40.94 13.72 -55.07
N ASN A 28 41.71 14.80 -54.92
CA ASN A 28 43.08 14.74 -54.38
C ASN A 28 43.18 15.17 -52.92
N THR A 29 42.05 15.50 -52.27
CA THR A 29 42.03 15.77 -50.83
C THR A 29 42.35 14.48 -50.09
N GLN A 30 43.54 14.41 -49.52
CA GLN A 30 43.92 13.35 -48.60
C GLN A 30 43.65 13.80 -47.17
N TYR A 31 42.79 13.07 -46.47
CA TYR A 31 42.61 13.28 -45.05
C TYR A 31 43.82 12.80 -44.27
N ASN A 32 44.28 13.60 -43.32
CA ASN A 32 45.34 13.19 -42.40
C ASN A 32 44.79 12.08 -41.47
N GLN A 33 45.09 10.83 -41.83
CA GLN A 33 44.64 9.64 -41.10
C GLN A 33 45.14 9.62 -39.64
N GLN A 34 46.34 10.15 -39.37
CA GLN A 34 46.88 10.21 -38.01
C GLN A 34 46.06 11.18 -37.12
N TRP A 35 45.62 12.31 -37.68
CA TRP A 35 44.77 13.24 -36.96
C TRP A 35 43.39 12.63 -36.66
N ILE A 36 42.79 11.94 -37.63
CA ILE A 36 41.49 11.25 -37.44
C ILE A 36 41.61 10.18 -36.35
N ALA A 37 42.64 9.33 -36.42
CA ALA A 37 42.89 8.30 -35.41
C ALA A 37 43.07 8.91 -34.01
N THR A 38 43.86 9.98 -33.90
CA THR A 38 44.09 10.69 -32.64
C THR A 38 42.79 11.28 -32.09
N ARG A 39 41.97 11.89 -32.94
CA ARG A 39 40.68 12.44 -32.55
C ARG A 39 39.73 11.34 -32.06
N ASN A 40 39.62 10.24 -32.79
CA ASN A 40 38.78 9.10 -32.42
C ASN A 40 39.20 8.51 -31.07
N GLN A 41 40.51 8.39 -30.82
CA GLN A 41 41.03 7.92 -29.54
C GLN A 41 40.66 8.87 -28.38
N ASN A 42 40.78 10.18 -28.60
CA ASN A 42 40.40 11.18 -27.60
C ASN A 42 38.89 11.15 -27.30
N ASP A 43 38.06 11.02 -28.33
CA ASP A 43 36.61 10.94 -28.17
C ASP A 43 36.20 9.63 -27.47
N MET A 44 36.86 8.51 -27.77
CA MET A 44 36.67 7.25 -27.05
C MET A 44 37.06 7.37 -25.56
N ASN A 45 38.19 8.01 -25.25
CA ASN A 45 38.60 8.25 -23.86
C ASN A 45 37.58 9.10 -23.10
N ARG A 46 37.07 10.17 -23.72
CA ARG A 46 36.01 11.02 -23.14
C ARG A 46 34.73 10.24 -22.90
N ALA A 47 34.32 9.41 -23.86
CA ALA A 47 33.15 8.56 -23.73
C ALA A 47 33.30 7.58 -22.56
N ASN A 48 34.46 6.93 -22.42
CA ASN A 48 34.76 6.00 -21.32
C ASN A 48 34.70 6.68 -19.96
N VAL A 49 35.28 7.87 -19.81
CA VAL A 49 35.22 8.66 -18.56
C VAL A 49 33.77 9.04 -18.24
N SER A 50 33.02 9.51 -19.23
CA SER A 50 31.60 9.86 -19.07
C SER A 50 30.77 8.65 -18.64
N TYR A 51 31.00 7.49 -19.26
CA TYR A 51 30.33 6.24 -18.93
C TYR A 51 30.65 5.79 -17.50
N ALA A 52 31.93 5.80 -17.10
CA ALA A 52 32.33 5.43 -15.73
C ALA A 52 31.70 6.37 -14.68
N ALA A 53 31.67 7.68 -14.95
CA ALA A 53 31.00 8.64 -14.08
C ALA A 53 29.48 8.42 -14.01
N HIS A 54 28.85 8.07 -15.12
CA HIS A 54 27.43 7.72 -15.16
C HIS A 54 27.14 6.46 -14.33
N GLN A 55 27.94 5.40 -14.47
CA GLN A 55 27.80 4.16 -13.69
C GLN A 55 27.91 4.43 -12.19
N LYS A 56 28.87 5.26 -11.76
CA LYS A 56 28.98 5.69 -10.35
C LYS A 56 27.73 6.41 -9.85
N ARG A 57 27.14 7.29 -10.66
CA ARG A 57 25.87 7.96 -10.32
C ARG A 57 24.72 6.97 -10.17
N MET A 58 24.59 6.02 -11.10
CA MET A 58 23.52 5.01 -11.04
C MET A 58 23.65 4.12 -9.80
N ALA A 59 24.86 3.66 -9.47
CA ALA A 59 25.11 2.89 -8.25
C ALA A 59 24.75 3.67 -6.99
N ALA A 60 25.10 4.96 -6.92
CA ALA A 60 24.75 5.81 -5.78
C ALA A 60 23.22 6.05 -5.67
N ILE A 61 22.53 6.23 -6.79
CA ILE A 61 21.07 6.35 -6.81
C ILE A 61 20.41 5.06 -6.33
N GLN A 62 20.86 3.91 -6.81
CA GLN A 62 20.34 2.61 -6.42
C GLN A 62 20.54 2.37 -4.91
N ALA A 63 21.73 2.64 -4.38
CA ALA A 63 22.01 2.50 -2.96
C ALA A 63 21.09 3.40 -2.10
N ARG A 64 20.88 4.66 -2.51
CA ARG A 64 19.96 5.59 -1.82
C ARG A 64 18.51 5.13 -1.91
N GLY A 65 18.06 4.66 -3.08
CA GLY A 65 16.71 4.12 -3.26
C GLY A 65 16.45 2.92 -2.36
N ASN A 66 17.39 1.98 -2.30
CA ASN A 66 17.30 0.81 -1.42
C ASN A 66 17.24 1.20 0.06
N ALA A 67 18.08 2.14 0.50
CA ALA A 67 18.06 2.64 1.87
C ALA A 67 16.73 3.34 2.21
N SER A 68 16.20 4.14 1.29
CA SER A 68 14.90 4.80 1.46
C SER A 68 13.76 3.78 1.58
N MET A 69 13.73 2.75 0.73
CA MET A 69 12.71 1.70 0.79
C MET A 69 12.77 0.93 2.10
N ALA A 70 13.97 0.57 2.56
CA ALA A 70 14.14 -0.12 3.83
C ALA A 70 13.62 0.74 5.01
N LEU A 71 13.95 2.03 5.03
CA LEU A 71 13.48 2.95 6.05
C LEU A 71 11.96 3.13 6.02
N SER A 72 11.37 3.32 4.83
CA SER A 72 9.92 3.42 4.67
C SER A 72 9.20 2.16 5.14
N LYS A 73 9.74 0.97 4.84
CA LYS A 73 9.19 -0.30 5.32
C LYS A 73 9.19 -0.37 6.85
N THR A 74 10.33 -0.05 7.48
CA THR A 74 10.43 -0.01 8.95
C THR A 74 9.41 0.95 9.58
N TYR A 75 9.24 2.16 9.03
CA TYR A 75 8.27 3.11 9.55
C TYR A 75 6.82 2.66 9.35
N SER A 76 6.50 2.02 8.22
CA SER A 76 5.18 1.43 7.99
C SER A 76 4.89 0.34 9.03
N GLU A 77 5.83 -0.58 9.27
CA GLU A 77 5.68 -1.65 10.26
C GLU A 77 5.47 -1.08 11.68
N ILE A 78 6.22 -0.04 12.06
CA ILE A 78 6.04 0.64 13.35
C ILE A 78 4.65 1.30 13.45
N SER A 79 4.20 1.96 12.39
CA SER A 79 2.88 2.59 12.35
C SER A 79 1.78 1.55 12.50
N ASP A 80 1.88 0.42 11.80
CA ASP A 80 0.90 -0.67 11.87
C ASP A 80 0.85 -1.30 13.26
N ILE A 81 2.02 -1.54 13.88
CA ILE A 81 2.11 -2.04 15.27
C ILE A 81 1.48 -1.05 16.25
N SER A 82 1.78 0.24 16.11
CA SER A 82 1.24 1.29 16.97
C SER A 82 -0.28 1.37 16.85
N HIS A 83 -0.79 1.35 15.62
CA HIS A 83 -2.21 1.37 15.32
C HIS A 83 -2.94 0.13 15.87
N ALA A 84 -2.40 -1.06 15.62
CA ALA A 84 -2.95 -2.30 16.17
C ALA A 84 -2.96 -2.29 17.71
N GLY A 85 -1.90 -1.76 18.33
CA GLY A 85 -1.83 -1.58 19.78
C GLY A 85 -2.87 -0.60 20.32
N TYR A 86 -3.10 0.51 19.63
CA TYR A 86 -4.16 1.47 19.96
C TYR A 86 -5.55 0.83 19.87
N LEU A 87 -5.86 0.15 18.76
CA LEU A 87 -7.14 -0.53 18.57
C LEU A 87 -7.39 -1.57 19.66
N LYS A 88 -6.39 -2.40 20.01
CA LYS A 88 -6.50 -3.37 21.12
C LYS A 88 -6.82 -2.68 22.45
N ARG A 89 -6.12 -1.61 22.79
CA ARG A 89 -6.39 -0.86 24.03
C ARG A 89 -7.75 -0.21 24.02
N SER A 90 -8.19 0.33 22.89
CA SER A 90 -9.52 0.93 22.76
C SER A 90 -10.60 -0.12 22.96
N ASN A 91 -10.47 -1.28 22.32
CA ASN A 91 -11.42 -2.38 22.45
C ASN A 91 -11.49 -2.90 23.90
N ILE A 92 -10.34 -3.06 24.57
CA ILE A 92 -10.30 -3.47 25.99
C ILE A 92 -10.98 -2.43 26.88
N ASN A 93 -10.73 -1.14 26.67
CA ASN A 93 -11.40 -0.08 27.43
C ASN A 93 -12.90 -0.08 27.20
N SER A 94 -13.37 -0.23 25.96
CA SER A 94 -14.80 -0.29 25.63
C SER A 94 -15.47 -1.53 26.24
N ALA A 95 -14.83 -2.71 26.17
CA ALA A 95 -15.32 -3.93 26.79
C ALA A 95 -15.33 -3.84 28.33
N GLY A 96 -14.27 -3.30 28.92
CA GLY A 96 -14.20 -3.06 30.37
C GLY A 96 -15.27 -2.06 30.82
N HIS A 97 -15.43 -0.96 30.09
CA HIS A 97 -16.42 0.07 30.42
C HIS A 97 -17.85 -0.46 30.31
N SER A 98 -18.19 -1.18 29.24
CA SER A 98 -19.51 -1.83 29.11
C SER A 98 -19.77 -2.82 30.25
N LYS A 99 -18.78 -3.63 30.64
CA LYS A 99 -18.89 -4.53 31.80
C LYS A 99 -19.12 -3.74 33.11
N THR A 100 -18.42 -2.63 33.31
CA THR A 100 -18.63 -1.75 34.47
C THR A 100 -20.02 -1.12 34.48
N ILE A 101 -20.48 -0.60 33.35
CA ILE A 101 -21.82 -0.02 33.21
C ILE A 101 -22.90 -1.07 33.49
N ASN A 102 -22.76 -2.27 32.92
CA ASN A 102 -23.67 -3.38 33.19
C ASN A 102 -23.67 -3.74 34.68
N THR A 103 -22.51 -3.81 35.32
CA THR A 103 -22.40 -4.09 36.76
C THR A 103 -23.09 -3.01 37.61
N ILE A 104 -22.87 -1.72 37.32
CA ILE A 104 -23.48 -0.60 38.05
C ILE A 104 -25.00 -0.58 37.85
N ALA A 105 -25.46 -0.87 36.64
CA ALA A 105 -26.87 -0.92 36.30
C ALA A 105 -27.55 -2.24 36.71
N GLU A 106 -26.82 -3.12 37.42
CA GLU A 106 -27.26 -4.47 37.78
C GLU A 106 -27.79 -5.27 36.58
N ASN A 107 -27.20 -5.09 35.40
CA ASN A 107 -27.52 -5.81 34.18
C ASN A 107 -26.49 -6.91 33.89
N THR A 108 -26.95 -7.98 33.25
CA THR A 108 -26.12 -9.06 32.74
C THR A 108 -26.40 -9.28 31.26
N VAL A 109 -25.44 -9.86 30.54
CA VAL A 109 -25.62 -10.23 29.14
C VAL A 109 -26.00 -11.71 29.10
N ILE A 110 -27.05 -12.04 28.35
CA ILE A 110 -27.48 -13.41 28.09
C ILE A 110 -27.24 -13.74 26.62
N ALA A 111 -26.81 -14.97 26.34
CA ALA A 111 -26.45 -15.44 25.02
C ALA A 111 -27.10 -16.79 24.68
N ASN A 112 -27.44 -16.99 23.40
CA ASN A 112 -27.83 -18.29 22.88
C ASN A 112 -26.68 -18.88 22.05
N HIS A 113 -26.04 -19.93 22.58
CA HIS A 113 -24.90 -20.59 21.93
C HIS A 113 -25.25 -21.29 20.61
N GLY A 114 -26.53 -21.51 20.31
CA GLY A 114 -26.99 -22.09 19.04
C GLY A 114 -27.20 -21.06 17.92
N THR A 115 -27.61 -19.83 18.25
CA THR A 115 -27.91 -18.76 17.26
C THR A 115 -26.87 -17.64 17.24
N GLY A 116 -26.10 -17.45 18.32
CA GLY A 116 -25.16 -16.34 18.49
C GLY A 116 -25.84 -15.01 18.85
N GLU A 117 -27.09 -15.04 19.31
CA GLU A 117 -27.82 -13.84 19.76
C GLU A 117 -27.44 -13.47 21.20
N HIS A 118 -27.30 -12.16 21.46
CA HIS A 118 -26.96 -11.61 22.78
C HIS A 118 -27.93 -10.49 23.18
N TYR A 119 -28.36 -10.48 24.44
CA TYR A 119 -29.23 -9.44 25.00
C TYR A 119 -28.75 -8.99 26.38
N THR A 120 -28.80 -7.69 26.65
CA THR A 120 -28.57 -7.14 27.98
C THR A 120 -29.89 -7.11 28.75
N VAL A 121 -29.95 -7.80 29.88
CA VAL A 121 -31.14 -7.92 30.73
C VAL A 121 -30.80 -7.61 32.20
N PRO A 122 -31.77 -7.20 33.03
CA PRO A 122 -31.56 -7.07 34.46
C PRO A 122 -31.08 -8.38 35.09
N SER A 123 -30.10 -8.27 35.98
CA SER A 123 -29.54 -9.36 36.78
C SER A 123 -30.50 -9.76 37.90
N GLY A 124 -30.31 -10.96 38.44
CA GLY A 124 -31.06 -11.45 39.62
C GLY A 124 -31.88 -12.72 39.36
N SER A 125 -31.87 -13.24 38.13
CA SER A 125 -32.41 -14.56 37.80
C SER A 125 -31.30 -15.54 37.42
N ASN A 126 -31.45 -16.80 37.78
CA ASN A 126 -30.50 -17.87 37.42
C ASN A 126 -30.75 -18.45 36.01
N TYR A 127 -31.98 -18.32 35.50
CA TYR A 127 -32.40 -18.86 34.21
C TYR A 127 -33.13 -17.79 33.43
N TYR A 128 -32.74 -17.61 32.17
CA TYR A 128 -33.36 -16.66 31.25
C TYR A 128 -33.91 -17.39 30.04
N TRP A 129 -35.10 -16.97 29.62
CA TRP A 129 -35.78 -17.45 28.43
C TRP A 129 -36.11 -16.26 27.55
N VAL A 130 -35.92 -16.39 26.24
CA VAL A 130 -36.24 -15.35 25.25
C VAL A 130 -37.14 -15.98 24.20
N ASN A 131 -38.19 -15.26 23.79
CA ASN A 131 -39.09 -15.72 22.74
C ASN A 131 -38.77 -15.12 21.37
N ASN A 132 -39.42 -15.64 20.33
CA ASN A 132 -39.27 -15.16 18.95
C ASN A 132 -39.69 -13.69 18.71
N ARG A 133 -40.31 -13.01 19.68
CA ARG A 133 -40.66 -11.59 19.64
C ARG A 133 -39.62 -10.71 20.34
N GLY A 134 -38.58 -11.31 20.93
CA GLY A 134 -37.56 -10.61 21.70
C GLY A 134 -37.99 -10.26 23.13
N GLU A 135 -39.12 -10.78 23.61
CA GLU A 135 -39.50 -10.67 25.01
C GLU A 135 -38.68 -11.67 25.83
N TYR A 136 -38.29 -11.28 27.05
CA TYR A 136 -37.50 -12.12 27.93
C TYR A 136 -38.23 -12.41 29.24
N PHE A 137 -37.90 -13.55 29.83
CA PHE A 137 -38.41 -14.00 31.12
C PHE A 137 -37.26 -14.55 31.97
N GLY A 138 -37.12 -14.03 33.19
CA GLY A 138 -36.13 -14.48 34.17
C GLY A 138 -36.77 -15.27 35.31
N THR A 139 -36.16 -16.39 35.72
CA THR A 139 -36.61 -17.18 36.88
C THR A 139 -35.44 -17.78 37.65
N ASN A 140 -35.66 -18.04 38.93
CA ASN A 140 -34.74 -18.76 39.81
C ASN A 140 -35.11 -20.25 39.96
N ASN A 141 -36.24 -20.67 39.42
CA ASN A 141 -36.70 -22.05 39.49
C ASN A 141 -36.15 -22.86 38.31
N ILE A 142 -35.26 -23.82 38.60
CA ILE A 142 -34.67 -24.71 37.59
C ILE A 142 -35.69 -25.58 36.86
N ASN A 143 -36.81 -25.88 37.52
CA ASN A 143 -37.86 -26.74 36.98
C ASN A 143 -38.95 -25.95 36.25
N TYR A 144 -38.85 -24.62 36.21
CA TYR A 144 -39.82 -23.80 35.49
C TYR A 144 -39.48 -23.77 34.00
N ASP A 145 -40.46 -24.16 33.18
CA ASP A 145 -40.37 -24.15 31.72
C ASP A 145 -41.54 -23.33 31.15
N PRO A 146 -41.30 -22.17 30.53
CA PRO A 146 -42.35 -21.30 30.02
C PRO A 146 -43.13 -21.92 28.84
N ARG A 147 -42.60 -22.97 28.20
CA ARG A 147 -43.26 -23.64 27.06
C ARG A 147 -44.45 -24.51 27.49
N ILE A 148 -44.53 -24.88 28.77
CA ILE A 148 -45.63 -25.69 29.32
C ILE A 148 -46.58 -24.85 30.20
N ASP A 149 -46.29 -23.57 30.40
CA ASP A 149 -47.12 -22.65 31.16
C ASP A 149 -48.23 -22.06 30.27
N GLN A 150 -49.48 -22.43 30.55
CA GLN A 150 -50.66 -22.00 29.78
C GLN A 150 -50.87 -20.49 29.72
N GLN A 151 -50.18 -19.69 30.53
CA GLN A 151 -50.30 -18.24 30.51
C GLN A 151 -49.36 -17.58 29.49
N ILE A 152 -48.26 -18.24 29.12
CA ILE A 152 -47.19 -17.62 28.31
C ILE A 152 -46.67 -18.53 27.19
N ASN A 153 -47.19 -19.75 27.03
CA ASN A 153 -46.77 -20.72 26.02
C ASN A 153 -47.28 -20.44 24.60
N ASP A 154 -47.97 -19.32 24.37
CA ASP A 154 -48.38 -18.87 23.03
C ASP A 154 -47.20 -18.40 22.15
N SER A 155 -45.98 -18.40 22.69
CA SER A 155 -44.73 -18.04 22.00
C SER A 155 -43.67 -19.13 22.17
N GLU A 156 -42.80 -19.26 21.16
CA GLU A 156 -41.66 -20.18 21.21
C GLU A 156 -40.56 -19.61 22.11
N TRP A 157 -40.31 -20.26 23.25
CA TRP A 157 -39.29 -19.85 24.22
C TRP A 157 -38.01 -20.66 24.08
N THR A 158 -36.88 -19.96 24.01
CA THR A 158 -35.54 -20.57 24.00
C THR A 158 -34.77 -20.14 25.23
N LYS A 159 -34.07 -21.08 25.85
CA LYS A 159 -33.23 -20.82 27.03
C LYS A 159 -31.93 -20.15 26.60
N PHE A 160 -31.59 -19.05 27.26
CA PHE A 160 -30.31 -18.36 27.09
C PHE A 160 -29.46 -18.55 28.35
N GLU A 161 -28.15 -18.54 28.18
CA GLU A 161 -27.18 -18.64 29.28
C GLU A 161 -26.58 -17.27 29.58
N VAL A 162 -26.23 -17.03 30.84
CA VAL A 162 -25.55 -15.80 31.23
C VAL A 162 -24.11 -15.83 30.72
N GLU A 163 -23.70 -14.79 30.03
CA GLU A 163 -22.36 -14.62 29.49
C GLU A 163 -21.42 -14.02 30.55
N ASN A 164 -20.27 -14.66 30.78
CA ASN A 164 -19.31 -14.30 31.84
C ASN A 164 -18.24 -13.28 31.39
#